data_AF-A0A6L9ZKC3-F1
#
_entry.id   AF-A0A6L9ZKC3-F1
#
_cell.length_a   1.000
_cell.length_b   1.000
_cell.length_c   1.000
_cell.angle_alpha   90.00
_cell.angle_beta   90.00
_cell.angle_gamma   90.00
#
_symmetry.space_group_name_H-M   'P 1'
#
loop_
_entity.id
_entity.type
_entity.pdbx_description
1 polymer ?
#
loop_
_entity_poly.entity_id
_entity_poly.type
_entity_poly.pdbx_seq_one_letter_code
_entity_poly.pdbx_strand_id
1 'polypeptide(L)'
;LSELDSGLRLGVVSRLLSKWVVWPPIPDQPCPTDWVAGASMIVRREVFEQVGLIDEAYFMYYEEMDFCLQAQRAGWECWYVPESRVVHLVGQSSGVTDTKRPPKRRPQYVFDSRRRYFLKNYGWFYAALADHTWASSYLLWQLRRMVQGKPNLEPPHLLTDFLRNSVFCKGGAFSSPKIS
;
A
#
# COMPACT_ATOMS: atom_id res chain seq x y z
N LEU A 1 -2.09 7.69 6.66
CA LEU A 1 -3.42 7.48 7.30
C LEU A 1 -4.02 6.10 6.99
N SER A 2 -3.89 5.57 5.76
CA SER A 2 -4.33 4.19 5.45
C SER A 2 -3.63 3.11 6.28
N GLU A 3 -2.37 3.32 6.68
CA GLU A 3 -1.66 2.35 7.53
C GLU A 3 -2.25 2.25 8.95
N LEU A 4 -2.66 3.38 9.53
CA LEU A 4 -3.36 3.44 10.82
C LEU A 4 -4.72 2.75 10.73
N ASP A 5 -5.45 2.95 9.62
CA ASP A 5 -6.74 2.29 9.43
C ASP A 5 -6.63 0.78 9.21
N SER A 6 -5.63 0.35 8.42
CA SER A 6 -5.32 -1.08 8.22
C SER A 6 -4.99 -1.80 9.53
N GLY A 7 -4.34 -1.10 10.46
CA GLY A 7 -3.90 -1.64 11.73
C GLY A 7 -4.95 -1.61 12.83
N LEU A 8 -5.89 -0.65 12.84
CA LEU A 8 -6.72 -0.41 14.02
C LEU A 8 -8.11 -1.07 13.97
N ARG A 9 -8.79 -1.18 12.82
CA ARG A 9 -10.18 -1.72 12.69
C ARG A 9 -11.08 -1.38 13.90
N LEU A 10 -11.01 -0.15 14.38
CA LEU A 10 -11.60 0.30 15.64
C LEU A 10 -13.01 0.80 15.37
N GLY A 11 -14.08 0.00 15.53
CA GLY A 11 -15.46 0.47 15.30
C GLY A 11 -15.89 1.81 15.96
N VAL A 12 -15.14 2.33 16.95
CA VAL A 12 -15.35 3.66 17.56
C VAL A 12 -14.45 4.74 16.92
N VAL A 13 -13.18 4.43 16.59
CA VAL A 13 -12.28 5.33 15.86
C VAL A 13 -12.62 5.37 14.37
N SER A 14 -13.10 4.29 13.77
CA SER A 14 -13.74 4.24 12.45
C SER A 14 -15.00 5.12 12.38
N ARG A 15 -15.65 5.40 13.52
CA ARG A 15 -16.78 6.34 13.60
C ARG A 15 -16.30 7.80 13.69
N LEU A 16 -15.21 8.07 14.40
CA LEU A 16 -14.59 9.40 14.52
C LEU A 16 -13.75 9.80 13.28
N LEU A 17 -13.06 8.85 12.66
CA LEU A 17 -12.34 8.98 11.40
C LEU A 17 -13.21 8.61 10.19
N SER A 18 -14.51 8.40 10.38
CA SER A 18 -15.45 8.03 9.29
C SER A 18 -15.43 9.01 8.12
N LYS A 19 -15.13 10.29 8.37
CA LYS A 19 -14.93 11.31 7.32
C LYS A 19 -13.68 11.11 6.45
N TRP A 20 -12.73 10.28 6.88
CA TRP A 20 -11.40 10.11 6.27
C TRP A 20 -11.05 8.65 5.94
N VAL A 21 -11.90 7.69 6.31
CA VAL A 21 -11.60 6.24 6.31
C VAL A 21 -12.65 5.40 5.57
N VAL A 22 -13.88 5.89 5.43
CA VAL A 22 -14.88 5.16 4.62
C VAL A 22 -14.41 5.24 3.18
N TRP A 23 -14.18 4.08 2.55
CA TRP A 23 -13.99 3.98 1.11
C TRP A 23 -15.06 4.86 0.47
N PRO A 24 -14.70 6.03 -0.09
CA PRO A 24 -15.72 6.92 -0.61
C PRO A 24 -16.53 6.13 -1.65
N PRO A 25 -17.84 6.37 -1.75
CA PRO A 25 -18.62 5.78 -2.83
C PRO A 25 -17.86 6.06 -4.13
N ILE A 26 -17.75 5.03 -4.98
CA ILE A 26 -17.02 5.14 -6.24
C ILE A 26 -17.60 6.35 -6.97
N PRO A 27 -16.82 7.40 -7.24
CA PRO A 27 -17.35 8.62 -7.83
C PRO A 27 -18.00 8.31 -9.18
N ASP A 28 -19.17 8.89 -9.44
CA ASP A 28 -19.83 8.78 -10.75
C ASP A 28 -19.34 9.85 -11.74
N GLN A 29 -18.47 10.76 -11.28
CA GLN A 29 -17.85 11.81 -12.10
C GLN A 29 -16.33 11.70 -12.04
N PRO A 30 -15.61 12.11 -13.11
CA PRO A 30 -14.17 12.19 -13.08
C PRO A 30 -13.67 13.08 -11.93
N CYS A 31 -12.69 12.60 -11.19
CA CYS A 31 -12.12 13.36 -10.08
C CYS A 31 -10.60 13.15 -9.96
N PRO A 32 -9.86 14.14 -9.42
CA PRO A 32 -8.46 13.95 -9.08
C PRO A 32 -8.28 12.84 -8.04
N THR A 33 -7.19 12.09 -8.15
CA THR A 33 -6.78 11.05 -7.20
C THR A 33 -5.26 11.03 -7.05
N ASP A 34 -4.75 10.50 -5.95
CA ASP A 34 -3.30 10.40 -5.72
C ASP A 34 -2.65 9.34 -6.63
N TRP A 35 -3.40 8.28 -6.97
CA TRP A 35 -2.97 7.21 -7.85
C TRP A 35 -4.17 6.44 -8.42
N VAL A 36 -3.92 5.67 -9.48
CA VAL A 36 -4.88 4.71 -10.07
C VAL A 36 -4.22 3.34 -10.21
N ALA A 37 -5.03 2.28 -10.22
CA ALA A 37 -4.51 0.93 -10.38
C ALA A 37 -3.86 0.74 -11.76
N GLY A 38 -2.65 0.18 -11.78
CA GLY A 38 -1.91 -0.06 -13.03
C GLY A 38 -2.66 -0.96 -14.04
N ALA A 39 -3.57 -1.81 -13.57
CA ALA A 39 -4.42 -2.66 -14.41
C ALA A 39 -5.36 -1.89 -15.36
N SER A 40 -5.60 -0.60 -15.09
CA SER A 40 -6.47 0.26 -15.90
C SER A 40 -5.96 1.70 -15.89
N MET A 41 -4.76 1.89 -16.44
CA MET A 41 -4.08 3.19 -16.48
C MET A 41 -3.69 3.56 -17.92
N ILE A 42 -4.03 4.78 -18.33
CA ILE A 42 -3.55 5.39 -19.58
C ILE A 42 -2.68 6.58 -19.20
N VAL A 43 -1.49 6.66 -19.79
CA VAL A 43 -0.48 7.67 -19.46
C VAL A 43 -0.06 8.38 -20.73
N ARG A 44 0.03 9.71 -20.67
CA ARG A 44 0.56 10.53 -21.76
C ARG A 44 2.03 10.22 -21.99
N ARG A 45 2.48 10.22 -23.25
CA ARG A 45 3.88 9.93 -23.58
C ARG A 45 4.84 10.91 -22.90
N GLU A 46 4.45 12.17 -22.83
CA GLU A 46 5.22 13.26 -22.23
C GLU A 46 5.50 13.03 -20.75
N VAL A 47 4.62 12.30 -20.04
CA VAL A 47 4.85 11.91 -18.65
C VAL A 47 6.06 10.98 -18.58
N PHE A 48 6.13 9.94 -19.42
CA PHE A 48 7.26 9.02 -19.44
C PHE A 48 8.57 9.71 -19.83
N GLU A 49 8.51 10.66 -20.77
CA GLU A 49 9.68 11.45 -21.17
C GLU A 49 10.19 12.33 -20.02
N GLN A 50 9.30 12.81 -19.15
CA GLN A 50 9.66 13.69 -18.03
C GLN A 50 10.05 12.93 -16.76
N VAL A 51 9.32 11.88 -16.37
CA VAL A 51 9.52 11.18 -15.09
C VAL A 51 10.19 9.81 -15.21
N GLY A 52 10.38 9.33 -16.43
CA GLY A 52 10.88 7.99 -16.71
C GLY A 52 9.80 6.92 -16.72
N LEU A 53 10.22 5.67 -16.90
CA LEU A 53 9.34 4.50 -16.84
C LEU A 53 9.06 4.08 -15.38
N ILE A 54 8.14 3.12 -15.22
CA ILE A 54 7.88 2.49 -13.92
C ILE A 54 9.16 1.81 -13.42
N ASP A 55 9.46 1.98 -12.14
CA ASP A 55 10.69 1.48 -11.52
C ASP A 55 10.68 -0.06 -11.41
N GLU A 56 11.47 -0.71 -12.25
CA GLU A 56 11.55 -2.19 -12.36
C GLU A 56 12.06 -2.90 -11.10
N ALA A 57 12.60 -2.15 -10.13
CA ALA A 57 12.99 -2.74 -8.86
C ALA A 57 11.80 -3.02 -7.92
N TYR A 58 10.59 -2.57 -8.26
CA TYR A 58 9.35 -3.10 -7.70
C TYR A 58 8.95 -4.37 -8.46
N PHE A 59 8.91 -5.51 -7.76
CA PHE A 59 8.38 -6.74 -8.36
C PHE A 59 6.84 -6.71 -8.44
N MET A 60 6.18 -6.27 -7.37
CA MET A 60 4.72 -6.15 -7.25
C MET A 60 4.35 -5.29 -6.05
N TYR A 61 3.26 -4.54 -6.17
CA TYR A 61 2.77 -3.53 -5.24
C TYR A 61 3.67 -2.28 -5.15
N TYR A 62 3.02 -1.12 -4.99
CA TYR A 62 3.62 0.22 -4.86
C TYR A 62 4.27 0.77 -6.15
N GLU A 63 4.40 -0.01 -7.22
CA GLU A 63 4.99 0.44 -8.49
C GLU A 63 4.18 1.58 -9.12
N GLU A 64 2.86 1.44 -9.17
CA GLU A 64 1.97 2.44 -9.76
C GLU A 64 1.81 3.64 -8.83
N MET A 65 1.80 3.41 -7.51
CA MET A 65 1.75 4.49 -6.52
C MET A 65 3.01 5.36 -6.58
N ASP A 66 4.18 4.74 -6.74
CA ASP A 66 5.45 5.43 -6.89
C ASP A 66 5.49 6.26 -8.18
N PHE A 67 5.04 5.66 -9.29
CA PHE A 67 4.96 6.32 -10.59
C PHE A 67 4.02 7.52 -10.58
N CYS A 68 2.79 7.36 -10.07
CA CYS A 68 1.83 8.47 -9.93
C CYS A 68 2.37 9.58 -9.03
N LEU A 69 3.06 9.24 -7.93
CA LEU A 69 3.70 10.23 -7.07
C LEU A 69 4.82 11.00 -7.77
N GLN A 70 5.65 10.34 -8.59
CA GLN A 70 6.67 11.06 -9.38
C GLN A 70 6.01 11.97 -10.43
N ALA A 71 4.98 11.50 -11.12
CA ALA A 71 4.20 12.30 -12.05
C ALA A 71 3.60 13.55 -11.37
N GLN A 72 3.03 13.39 -10.18
CA GLN A 72 2.50 14.49 -9.39
C GLN A 72 3.57 15.50 -8.98
N ARG A 73 4.74 15.03 -8.55
CA ARG A 73 5.89 15.90 -8.23
C ARG A 73 6.43 16.65 -9.45
N ALA A 74 6.24 16.09 -10.64
CA ALA A 74 6.57 16.72 -11.92
C ALA A 74 5.47 17.66 -12.45
N GLY A 75 4.37 17.82 -11.72
CA GLY A 75 3.26 18.74 -12.05
C GLY A 75 2.11 18.11 -12.83
N TRP A 76 2.10 16.79 -13.03
CA TRP A 76 1.00 16.09 -13.68
C TRP A 76 -0.08 15.70 -12.69
N GLU A 77 -1.33 15.67 -13.15
CA GLU A 77 -2.45 15.21 -12.34
C GLU A 77 -2.84 13.77 -12.68
N CYS A 78 -3.24 13.01 -11.67
CA CYS A 78 -3.86 11.71 -11.85
C CYS A 78 -5.37 11.85 -11.65
N TRP A 79 -6.15 11.28 -12.57
CA TRP A 79 -7.60 11.38 -12.59
C TRP A 79 -8.23 10.00 -12.63
N TYR A 80 -9.21 9.79 -11.76
CA TYR A 80 -10.13 8.67 -11.85
C TYR A 80 -11.22 8.99 -12.88
N VAL A 81 -11.51 8.05 -13.79
CA VAL A 81 -12.49 8.22 -14.88
C VAL A 81 -13.51 7.07 -14.81
N PRO A 82 -14.73 7.30 -14.28
CA PRO A 82 -15.72 6.24 -14.03
C PRO A 82 -16.27 5.56 -15.28
N GLU A 83 -16.11 6.18 -16.45
CA GLU A 83 -16.45 5.60 -17.75
C GLU A 83 -15.45 4.52 -18.19
N SER A 84 -14.21 4.58 -17.69
CA SER A 84 -13.18 3.58 -17.97
C SER A 84 -13.32 2.40 -17.00
N ARG A 85 -14.02 1.35 -17.45
CA ARG A 85 -14.38 0.19 -16.61
C ARG A 85 -13.62 -1.05 -17.04
N VAL A 86 -12.72 -1.50 -16.17
CA VAL A 86 -11.99 -2.76 -16.32
C VAL A 86 -12.29 -3.67 -15.12
N VAL A 87 -12.72 -4.90 -15.39
CA VAL A 87 -12.92 -5.90 -14.34
C VAL A 87 -11.58 -6.55 -14.03
N HIS A 88 -10.98 -6.15 -12.91
CA HIS A 88 -9.79 -6.81 -12.37
C HIS A 88 -10.21 -7.86 -11.35
N LEU A 89 -9.95 -9.15 -11.63
CA LEU A 89 -10.20 -10.25 -10.70
C LEU A 89 -9.11 -10.28 -9.61
N VAL A 90 -9.17 -9.31 -8.69
CA VAL A 90 -8.18 -9.10 -7.62
C VAL A 90 -7.99 -10.38 -6.80
N GLY A 91 -6.73 -10.79 -6.61
CA GLY A 91 -6.37 -11.84 -5.66
C GLY A 91 -6.63 -13.28 -6.12
N GLN A 92 -7.03 -13.52 -7.39
CA GLN A 92 -7.14 -14.88 -7.94
C GLN A 92 -5.78 -15.62 -7.95
N SER A 93 -4.71 -14.95 -8.36
CA SER A 93 -3.35 -15.52 -8.38
C SER A 93 -2.76 -15.68 -6.97
N SER A 94 -3.10 -14.75 -6.06
CA SER A 94 -2.59 -14.73 -4.68
C SER A 94 -3.43 -15.60 -3.72
N GLY A 95 -4.62 -16.04 -4.13
CA GLY A 95 -5.56 -16.83 -3.33
C GLY A 95 -6.20 -16.07 -2.16
N VAL A 96 -6.17 -14.73 -2.18
CA VAL A 96 -6.67 -13.87 -1.08
C VAL A 96 -8.20 -13.84 -1.04
N THR A 97 -8.87 -14.19 -2.14
CA THR A 97 -10.32 -14.22 -2.28
C THR A 97 -10.98 -15.50 -1.76
N ASP A 98 -10.21 -16.54 -1.44
CA ASP A 98 -10.75 -17.79 -0.90
C ASP A 98 -10.90 -17.70 0.63
N THR A 99 -12.04 -17.17 1.09
CA THR A 99 -12.38 -17.05 2.51
C THR A 99 -12.54 -18.40 3.23
N LYS A 100 -12.55 -19.53 2.49
CA LYS A 100 -12.63 -20.88 3.06
C LYS A 100 -11.27 -21.48 3.37
N ARG A 101 -10.17 -20.86 2.94
CA ARG A 101 -8.79 -21.31 3.22
C ARG A 101 -8.12 -20.41 4.25
N PRO A 102 -7.24 -20.96 5.11
CA PRO A 102 -6.46 -20.14 6.01
C PRO A 102 -5.59 -19.15 5.22
N PRO A 103 -5.39 -17.93 5.73
CA PRO A 103 -4.59 -16.91 5.06
C PRO A 103 -3.15 -17.41 4.85
N LYS A 104 -2.64 -17.25 3.63
CA LYS A 104 -1.25 -17.60 3.31
C LYS A 104 -0.28 -16.59 3.91
N ARG A 105 0.93 -17.04 4.26
CA ARG A 105 2.05 -16.17 4.63
C ARG A 105 2.28 -15.13 3.52
N ARG A 106 2.48 -13.87 3.89
CA ARG A 106 2.73 -12.82 2.90
C ARG A 106 4.12 -13.03 2.26
N PRO A 107 4.21 -12.97 0.92
CA PRO A 107 5.50 -13.03 0.25
C PRO A 107 6.42 -11.87 0.65
N GLN A 108 7.74 -12.10 0.60
CA GLN A 108 8.73 -11.10 1.01
C GLN A 108 8.66 -9.82 0.17
N TYR A 109 8.40 -9.94 -1.13
CA TYR A 109 8.39 -8.81 -2.06
C TYR A 109 7.37 -7.72 -1.66
N VAL A 110 6.27 -8.07 -0.97
CA VAL A 110 5.29 -7.10 -0.48
C VAL A 110 5.92 -6.12 0.51
N PHE A 111 6.77 -6.63 1.40
CA PHE A 111 7.46 -5.81 2.39
C PHE A 111 8.61 -5.04 1.75
N ASP A 112 9.33 -5.66 0.81
CA ASP A 112 10.43 -5.03 0.09
C ASP A 112 9.94 -3.84 -0.74
N SER A 113 8.82 -3.99 -1.47
CA SER A 113 8.17 -2.91 -2.22
C SER A 113 7.72 -1.77 -1.30
N ARG A 114 7.03 -2.08 -0.20
CA ARG A 114 6.62 -1.06 0.78
C ARG A 114 7.80 -0.28 1.33
N ARG A 115 8.86 -0.99 1.76
CA ARG A 115 10.06 -0.36 2.31
C ARG A 115 10.75 0.52 1.26
N ARG A 116 10.87 0.03 0.02
CA ARG A 116 11.40 0.81 -1.11
C ARG A 116 10.63 2.10 -1.30
N TYR A 117 9.30 2.04 -1.37
CA TYR A 117 8.44 3.20 -1.57
C TYR A 117 8.66 4.27 -0.51
N PHE A 118 8.65 3.90 0.77
CA PHE A 118 8.84 4.88 1.84
C PHE A 118 10.25 5.46 1.86
N LEU A 119 11.28 4.64 1.69
CA LEU A 119 12.67 5.12 1.66
C LEU A 119 12.94 6.02 0.46
N LYS A 120 12.47 5.65 -0.73
CA LYS A 120 12.65 6.41 -1.97
C LYS A 120 11.96 7.77 -1.90
N ASN A 121 10.74 7.81 -1.37
CA ASN A 121 9.90 9.01 -1.48
C ASN A 121 9.93 9.93 -0.26
N TYR A 122 10.18 9.39 0.93
CA TYR A 122 10.05 10.13 2.18
C TYR A 122 11.28 10.01 3.09
N GLY A 123 12.26 9.19 2.70
CA GLY A 123 13.50 9.00 3.45
C GLY A 123 13.34 8.11 4.69
N TRP A 124 14.49 7.86 5.35
CA TRP A 124 14.58 6.87 6.43
C TRP A 124 13.75 7.22 7.66
N PHE A 125 13.73 8.48 8.11
CA PHE A 125 12.98 8.89 9.29
C PHE A 125 11.47 8.66 9.12
N TYR A 126 10.93 9.03 7.96
CA TYR A 126 9.52 8.80 7.67
C TYR A 126 9.21 7.30 7.58
N ALA A 127 10.07 6.53 6.91
CA ALA A 127 9.92 5.09 6.83
C ALA A 127 9.95 4.42 8.23
N ALA A 128 10.82 4.88 9.14
CA ALA A 128 10.88 4.39 10.52
C ALA A 128 9.60 4.74 11.29
N LEU A 129 9.07 5.94 11.10
CA LEU A 129 7.80 6.34 11.71
C LEU A 129 6.63 5.53 11.17
N ALA A 130 6.59 5.28 9.86
CA ALA A 130 5.58 4.42 9.23
C ALA A 130 5.65 2.99 9.80
N ASP A 131 6.85 2.42 9.90
CA ASP A 131 7.07 1.09 10.48
C ASP A 131 6.64 1.01 11.94
N HIS A 132 6.97 2.02 12.74
CA HIS A 132 6.54 2.10 14.13
C HIS A 132 5.03 2.22 14.25
N THR A 133 4.41 3.06 13.42
CA THR A 133 2.96 3.29 13.43
C THR A 133 2.20 2.03 13.05
N TRP A 134 2.67 1.31 12.03
CA TRP A 134 2.10 0.03 11.64
C TRP A 134 2.24 -1.01 12.75
N ALA A 135 3.44 -1.16 13.32
CA ALA A 135 3.71 -2.18 14.34
C ALA A 135 2.91 -1.92 15.63
N SER A 136 2.86 -0.67 16.11
CA SER A 136 2.07 -0.29 17.29
C SER A 136 0.57 -0.49 17.06
N SER A 137 0.06 -0.11 15.90
CA SER A 137 -1.35 -0.33 15.52
C SER A 137 -1.69 -1.82 15.49
N TYR A 138 -0.82 -2.63 14.88
CA TYR A 138 -0.99 -4.08 14.82
C TYR A 138 -0.99 -4.72 16.21
N LEU A 139 -0.05 -4.34 17.09
CA LEU A 139 0.01 -4.84 18.46
C LEU A 139 -1.24 -4.46 19.26
N LEU A 140 -1.71 -3.22 19.14
CA LEU A 140 -2.94 -2.78 19.79
C LEU A 140 -4.15 -3.58 19.31
N TRP A 141 -4.23 -3.86 18.00
CA TRP A 141 -5.28 -4.72 17.46
C TRP A 141 -5.18 -6.16 17.96
N GLN A 142 -3.98 -6.73 18.05
CA GLN A 142 -3.78 -8.07 18.61
C GLN A 142 -4.26 -8.16 20.05
N LEU A 143 -3.89 -7.19 20.89
CA LEU A 143 -4.35 -7.11 22.28
C LEU A 143 -5.87 -7.03 22.36
N ARG A 144 -6.49 -6.14 21.57
CA ARG A 144 -7.94 -6.00 21.52
C ARG A 144 -8.63 -7.28 21.06
N ARG A 145 -8.08 -7.96 20.06
CA ARG A 145 -8.61 -9.24 19.56
C ARG A 145 -8.58 -10.30 20.65
N MET A 146 -7.49 -10.39 21.41
CA MET A 146 -7.36 -11.31 22.54
C MET A 146 -8.41 -11.04 23.61
N VAL A 147 -8.60 -9.76 23.98
CA VAL A 147 -9.64 -9.34 24.95
C VAL A 147 -11.05 -9.68 24.45
N GLN A 148 -11.29 -9.56 23.14
CA GLN A 148 -12.59 -9.85 22.52
C GLN A 148 -12.82 -11.34 22.21
N GLY A 149 -11.85 -12.22 22.48
CA GLY A 149 -11.96 -13.64 22.14
C GLY A 149 -12.14 -13.93 20.65
N LYS A 150 -11.73 -13.01 19.77
CA LYS A 150 -11.94 -13.15 18.32
C LYS A 150 -10.88 -14.06 17.68
N PRO A 151 -11.24 -14.85 16.65
CA PRO A 151 -10.29 -15.71 15.95
C PRO A 151 -9.20 -14.90 15.24
N ASN A 152 -7.99 -15.47 15.16
CA ASN A 152 -6.90 -14.91 14.38
C ASN A 152 -7.07 -15.26 12.90
N LEU A 153 -7.39 -14.26 12.07
CA LEU A 153 -7.49 -14.39 10.62
C LEU A 153 -6.31 -13.74 9.88
N GLU A 154 -5.23 -13.41 10.59
CA GLU A 154 -4.04 -12.83 9.97
C GLU A 154 -3.16 -13.91 9.34
N PRO A 155 -2.44 -13.57 8.27
CA PRO A 155 -1.35 -14.37 7.76
C PRO A 155 -0.39 -14.83 8.86
N PRO A 156 0.10 -16.07 8.80
CA PRO A 156 1.09 -16.56 9.75
C PRO A 156 2.37 -15.71 9.66
N HIS A 157 3.04 -15.51 10.80
CA HIS A 157 4.30 -14.77 10.93
C HIS A 157 4.28 -13.31 10.46
N LEU A 158 3.10 -12.69 10.29
CA LEU A 158 2.98 -11.34 9.73
C LEU A 158 3.83 -10.29 10.48
N LEU A 159 3.75 -10.24 11.82
CA LEU A 159 4.51 -9.27 12.61
C LEU A 159 6.03 -9.53 12.53
N THR A 160 6.45 -10.78 12.66
CA THR A 160 7.87 -11.15 12.60
C THR A 160 8.46 -10.87 11.21
N ASP A 161 7.68 -11.16 10.15
CA ASP A 161 8.08 -10.87 8.78
C ASP A 161 8.13 -9.36 8.51
N PHE A 162 7.16 -8.61 9.02
CA PHE A 162 7.17 -7.16 8.93
C PHE A 162 8.41 -6.56 9.60
N LEU A 163 8.68 -6.92 10.86
CA LEU A 163 9.83 -6.41 11.61
C LEU A 163 11.15 -6.76 10.92
N ARG A 164 11.29 -8.01 10.44
CA ARG A 164 12.49 -8.45 9.71
C ARG A 164 12.72 -7.66 8.42
N ASN A 165 11.66 -7.18 7.78
CA ASN A 165 11.73 -6.38 6.56
C ASN A 165 11.65 -4.86 6.81
N SER A 166 11.52 -4.42 8.06
CA SER A 166 11.44 -3.00 8.45
C SER A 166 12.79 -2.29 8.27
N VAL A 167 12.75 -0.96 8.27
CA VAL A 167 13.97 -0.14 8.25
C VAL A 167 14.82 -0.27 9.52
N PHE A 168 14.26 -0.80 10.61
CA PHE A 168 15.00 -1.08 11.83
C PHE A 168 15.93 -2.29 11.67
N CYS A 169 15.52 -3.30 10.90
CA CYS A 169 16.33 -4.51 10.67
C CYS A 169 17.15 -4.44 9.37
N LYS A 170 16.57 -3.93 8.27
CA LYS A 170 17.25 -3.83 6.97
C LYS A 170 17.99 -2.50 6.75
N GLY A 171 17.91 -1.56 7.69
CA GLY A 171 18.51 -0.23 7.56
C GLY A 171 17.80 0.67 6.54
N GLY A 172 18.48 1.73 6.07
CA GLY A 172 17.94 2.69 5.08
C GLY A 172 18.39 2.48 3.64
N ALA A 173 19.30 1.54 3.37
CA ALA A 173 19.78 1.28 2.02
C ALA A 173 18.76 0.48 1.19
N PHE A 174 18.51 0.90 -0.05
CA PHE A 174 17.76 0.14 -1.05
C PHE A 174 18.45 0.31 -2.40
N SER A 175 18.28 -0.66 -3.28
CA SER A 175 18.92 -0.67 -4.60
C SER A 175 18.32 0.42 -5.49
N SER A 176 19.02 1.53 -5.74
CA SER A 176 18.62 2.46 -6.81
C SER A 176 18.69 1.75 -8.17
N PRO A 177 17.75 1.99 -9.09
CA PRO A 177 17.88 1.47 -10.45
C PRO A 177 19.17 2.04 -11.04
N LYS A 178 19.94 1.21 -11.75
CA LYS A 178 20.97 1.74 -12.64
C LYS A 178 20.22 2.44 -13.77
N ILE A 179 20.23 3.76 -13.78
CA ILE A 179 19.78 4.53 -14.94
C ILE A 179 20.79 4.20 -16.04
N SER A 180 20.37 3.40 -17.02
CA SER A 180 21.12 3.11 -18.25
C SER A 180 20.82 4.15 -19.31
#